data_AF-A0A0Q5WFI6-F1
#
_entry.id   AF-A0A0Q5WFI6-F1
#
_cell.length_a   1.000
_cell.length_b   1.000
_cell.length_c   1.000
_cell.angle_alpha   90.00
_cell.angle_beta   90.00
_cell.angle_gamma   90.00
#
_symmetry.space_group_name_H-M   'P 1'
#
loop_
_entity.id
_entity.type
_entity.pdbx_description
1 polymer ?
#
loop_
_entity_poly.entity_id
_entity_poly.type
_entity_poly.pdbx_seq_one_letter_code
_entity_poly.pdbx_strand_id
1 'polypeptide(L)'
;MWSTVGLSTLVAATIISSAPAAMAEEVTPVDDLVAQAVEVSSLPVDEAGLAAVFATMSEAQAQQLIDTQLVADSATSVVITPADATARATARTSGVPTLNATSAARASGCWTSKINRSAKAAAGNTLYTYFTTGGWCSNGSSVTSARLVERGGETSTPGWRYAGVRTGGSGVFGGQGRVYTQFQFILGAAGIDVQSPTPCARMRGNANGSATGDGVCSVS
;
A
#
# COMPACT_ATOMS: atom_id res chain seq x y z
N MET A 1 5.60 41.88 80.75
CA MET A 1 5.40 42.04 79.29
C MET A 1 6.76 41.92 78.64
N TRP A 2 6.98 40.84 77.91
CA TRP A 2 8.26 40.46 77.31
C TRP A 2 8.20 40.75 75.81
N SER A 3 9.30 41.24 75.21
CA SER A 3 9.56 41.10 73.77
C SER A 3 11.04 41.28 73.47
N THR A 4 11.66 40.18 73.06
CA THR A 4 13.02 40.04 72.53
C THR A 4 13.01 40.22 71.01
N VAL A 5 14.00 40.95 70.50
CA VAL A 5 14.21 41.25 69.08
C VAL A 5 14.95 40.09 68.39
N GLY A 6 14.37 39.54 67.33
CA GLY A 6 14.96 38.50 66.49
C GLY A 6 15.47 39.05 65.17
N LEU A 7 16.77 38.87 64.92
CA LEU A 7 17.51 39.22 63.72
C LEU A 7 17.31 38.13 62.66
N SER A 8 16.83 38.46 61.45
CA SER A 8 16.72 37.50 60.34
C SER A 8 17.47 38.00 59.11
N THR A 9 18.48 37.23 58.72
CA THR A 9 19.40 37.40 57.60
C THR A 9 18.69 37.12 56.26
N LEU A 10 18.80 38.03 55.29
CA LEU A 10 18.34 37.81 53.92
C LEU A 10 19.39 36.99 53.14
N VAL A 11 19.00 35.84 52.60
CA VAL A 11 19.78 35.07 51.62
C VAL A 11 19.26 35.41 50.23
N ALA A 12 20.12 35.99 49.38
CA ALA A 12 19.83 36.23 47.97
C ALA A 12 20.06 34.95 47.16
N ALA A 13 19.01 34.42 46.54
CA ALA A 13 19.09 33.30 45.61
C ALA A 13 19.03 33.82 44.17
N THR A 14 20.16 33.71 43.46
CA THR A 14 20.29 34.03 42.03
C THR A 14 19.80 32.83 41.22
N ILE A 15 18.65 32.96 40.54
CA ILE A 15 18.16 31.93 39.61
C ILE A 15 18.79 32.20 38.23
N ILE A 16 19.72 31.33 37.82
CA ILE A 16 20.27 31.32 36.46
C ILE A 16 19.27 30.55 35.58
N SER A 17 18.55 31.27 34.73
CA SER A 17 17.69 30.69 33.68
C SER A 17 18.55 30.34 32.46
N SER A 18 18.85 29.05 32.27
CA SER A 18 19.39 28.55 31.01
C SER A 18 18.25 28.19 30.08
N ALA A 19 18.00 29.02 29.07
CA ALA A 19 17.11 28.69 27.97
C ALA A 19 17.75 27.57 27.11
N PRO A 20 17.06 26.47 26.80
CA PRO A 20 17.53 25.56 25.76
C PRO A 20 17.37 26.22 24.40
N ALA A 21 18.46 26.18 23.61
CA ALA A 21 18.49 26.60 22.22
C ALA A 21 17.40 25.87 21.43
N ALA A 22 16.50 26.63 20.81
CA ALA A 22 15.57 26.14 19.83
C ALA A 22 16.37 25.64 18.61
N MET A 23 16.56 24.32 18.52
CA MET A 23 16.94 23.68 17.27
C MET A 23 15.72 23.78 16.36
N ALA A 24 15.82 24.58 15.31
CA ALA A 24 14.87 24.58 14.22
C ALA A 24 14.95 23.20 13.53
N GLU A 25 14.00 22.33 13.83
CA GLU A 25 13.81 21.07 13.13
C GLU A 25 13.26 21.39 11.74
N GLU A 26 14.09 21.18 10.74
CA GLU A 26 13.74 21.27 9.33
C GLU A 26 12.66 20.21 9.05
N VAL A 27 11.43 20.67 8.80
CA VAL A 27 10.31 19.80 8.42
C VAL A 27 10.63 19.19 7.07
N THR A 28 11.12 17.95 7.07
CA THR A 28 11.25 17.16 5.84
C THR A 28 9.85 16.90 5.26
N PRO A 29 9.69 16.91 3.93
CA PRO A 29 8.43 16.55 3.30
C PRO A 29 7.99 15.15 3.76
N VAL A 30 6.68 14.96 3.94
CA VAL A 30 6.08 13.67 4.28
C VAL A 30 6.18 12.75 3.06
N ASP A 31 7.36 12.17 2.84
CA ASP A 31 7.59 11.20 1.78
C ASP A 31 6.81 9.92 2.04
N ASP A 32 6.17 9.41 0.99
CA ASP A 32 5.32 8.22 0.93
C ASP A 32 5.95 7.01 1.66
N LEU A 33 5.37 6.59 2.79
CA LEU A 33 5.82 5.41 3.52
C LEU A 33 5.14 4.15 2.98
N VAL A 34 5.93 3.31 2.32
CA VAL A 34 5.52 2.07 1.66
C VAL A 34 5.65 0.86 2.61
N ALA A 35 4.53 0.21 2.96
CA ALA A 35 4.56 -1.13 3.54
C ALA A 35 4.67 -2.18 2.41
N GLN A 36 5.72 -3.03 2.44
CA GLN A 36 5.91 -4.10 1.45
C GLN A 36 5.48 -5.47 2.01
N ALA A 37 4.69 -6.21 1.24
CA ALA A 37 4.40 -7.63 1.49
C ALA A 37 4.63 -8.44 0.20
N VAL A 38 5.30 -9.59 0.32
CA VAL A 38 5.59 -10.53 -0.77
C VAL A 38 4.58 -11.67 -0.69
N GLU A 39 3.76 -11.84 -1.73
CA GLU A 39 2.84 -12.97 -1.89
C GLU A 39 3.23 -13.72 -3.16
N VAL A 40 3.63 -14.98 -3.02
CA VAL A 40 3.92 -15.86 -4.17
C VAL A 40 2.63 -16.55 -4.57
N SER A 41 2.01 -16.10 -5.67
CA SER A 41 0.82 -16.73 -6.24
C SER A 41 1.19 -17.37 -7.58
N SER A 42 1.09 -18.71 -7.68
CA SER A 42 1.31 -19.44 -8.93
C SER A 42 0.20 -19.07 -9.93
N LEU A 43 0.56 -18.40 -11.02
CA LEU A 43 -0.39 -17.97 -12.05
C LEU A 43 -0.59 -19.07 -13.10
N PRO A 44 -1.79 -19.17 -13.70
CA PRO A 44 -2.06 -20.17 -14.73
C PRO A 44 -1.17 -19.93 -15.95
N VAL A 45 -0.44 -20.98 -16.34
CA VAL A 45 0.36 -21.05 -17.57
C VAL A 45 -0.42 -21.87 -18.59
N ASP A 46 -0.44 -21.43 -19.86
CA ASP A 46 -0.94 -22.27 -20.94
C ASP A 46 0.18 -23.24 -21.35
N GLU A 47 0.16 -24.45 -20.76
CA GLU A 47 1.16 -25.49 -21.02
C GLU A 47 1.27 -25.84 -22.51
N ALA A 48 0.16 -25.81 -23.26
CA ALA A 48 0.16 -26.12 -24.68
C ALA A 48 0.80 -24.99 -25.50
N GLY A 49 0.45 -23.73 -25.18
CA GLY A 49 1.05 -22.55 -25.79
C GLY A 49 2.56 -22.45 -25.47
N LEU A 50 2.95 -22.70 -24.22
CA LEU A 50 4.34 -22.68 -23.79
C LEU A 50 5.17 -23.79 -24.47
N ALA A 51 4.64 -25.01 -24.54
CA ALA A 51 5.30 -26.12 -25.24
C ALA A 51 5.50 -25.84 -26.74
N ALA A 52 4.50 -25.24 -27.40
CA ALA A 52 4.60 -24.86 -28.81
C ALA A 52 5.69 -23.80 -29.05
N VAL A 53 5.82 -22.83 -28.15
CA VAL A 53 6.90 -21.83 -28.22
C VAL A 53 8.26 -22.49 -27.98
N PHE A 54 8.41 -23.31 -26.95
CA PHE A 54 9.68 -23.99 -26.65
C PHE A 54 10.13 -24.94 -27.77
N ALA A 55 9.20 -25.58 -28.49
CA ALA A 55 9.54 -26.43 -29.63
C ALA A 55 10.22 -25.67 -30.78
N THR A 56 10.07 -24.34 -30.84
CA THR A 56 10.70 -23.47 -31.86
C THR A 56 12.00 -22.82 -31.41
N MET A 57 12.42 -23.05 -30.17
CA MET A 57 13.55 -22.39 -29.53
C MET A 57 14.66 -23.40 -29.20
N SER A 58 15.90 -22.92 -29.14
CA SER A 58 16.98 -23.68 -28.51
C SER A 58 16.76 -23.76 -26.99
N GLU A 59 17.37 -24.75 -26.34
CA GLU A 59 17.29 -24.92 -24.88
C GLU A 59 17.74 -23.67 -24.11
N ALA A 60 18.81 -23.00 -24.57
CA ALA A 60 19.29 -21.76 -23.97
C ALA A 60 18.26 -20.62 -24.06
N GLN A 61 17.54 -20.52 -25.19
CA GLN A 61 16.48 -19.52 -25.36
C GLN A 61 15.25 -19.84 -24.52
N ALA A 62 14.88 -21.12 -24.40
CA ALA A 62 13.79 -21.56 -23.55
C ALA A 62 14.09 -21.22 -22.08
N GLN A 63 15.31 -21.49 -21.60
CA GLN A 63 15.72 -21.14 -20.25
C GLN A 63 15.69 -19.62 -20.03
N GLN A 64 16.16 -18.84 -20.99
CA GLN A 64 16.08 -17.37 -20.90
C GLN A 64 14.63 -16.87 -20.80
N LEU A 65 13.68 -17.48 -21.52
CA LEU A 65 12.26 -17.14 -21.41
C LEU A 65 11.73 -17.43 -20.00
N ILE A 66 12.06 -18.62 -19.47
CA ILE A 66 11.66 -19.02 -18.12
C ILE A 66 12.17 -18.01 -17.09
N ASP A 67 13.45 -17.65 -17.17
CA ASP A 67 14.08 -16.83 -16.15
C ASP A 67 13.63 -15.36 -16.20
N THR A 68 13.33 -14.84 -17.39
CA THR A 68 13.14 -13.39 -17.59
C THR A 68 11.72 -12.96 -17.95
N GLN A 69 10.86 -13.87 -18.41
CA GLN A 69 9.54 -13.53 -18.95
C GLN A 69 8.37 -14.18 -18.22
N LEU A 70 8.59 -15.29 -17.51
CA LEU A 70 7.53 -15.94 -16.74
C LEU A 70 7.44 -15.35 -15.34
N VAL A 71 6.21 -15.18 -14.85
CA VAL A 71 5.96 -14.68 -13.50
C VAL A 71 6.43 -15.72 -12.48
N ALA A 72 7.33 -15.31 -11.58
CA ALA A 72 7.85 -16.13 -10.50
C ALA A 72 7.48 -15.57 -9.11
N ASP A 73 7.34 -14.25 -8.99
CA ASP A 73 7.08 -13.57 -7.71
C ASP A 73 6.15 -12.35 -7.87
N SER A 74 5.59 -11.87 -6.77
CA SER A 74 4.85 -10.61 -6.73
C SER A 74 5.22 -9.74 -5.52
N ALA A 75 5.37 -8.44 -5.76
CA ALA A 75 5.58 -7.45 -4.70
C ALA A 75 4.37 -6.53 -4.59
N THR A 76 4.00 -6.17 -3.36
CA THR A 76 2.89 -5.27 -3.03
C THR A 76 3.39 -4.06 -2.26
N SER A 77 2.91 -2.86 -2.59
CA SER A 77 3.06 -1.64 -1.79
C SER A 77 1.71 -1.01 -1.50
N VAL A 78 1.57 -0.45 -0.30
CA VAL A 78 0.35 0.21 0.16
C VAL A 78 0.67 1.65 0.56
N VAL A 79 -0.05 2.61 -0.03
CA VAL A 79 0.00 4.03 0.34
C VAL A 79 -1.36 4.45 0.85
N ILE A 80 -1.42 5.23 1.94
CA ILE A 80 -2.67 5.69 2.56
C ILE A 80 -2.65 7.22 2.61
N THR A 81 -3.77 7.85 2.25
CA THR A 81 -3.92 9.30 2.18
C THR A 81 -5.23 9.73 2.83
N PRO A 82 -5.23 10.70 3.77
CA PRO A 82 -6.46 11.30 4.26
C PRO A 82 -7.24 12.02 3.15
N ALA A 83 -8.51 11.66 2.94
CA ALA A 83 -9.32 12.21 1.86
C ALA A 83 -10.12 13.44 2.28
N ASP A 84 -10.42 13.61 3.57
CA ASP A 84 -11.17 14.75 4.09
C ASP A 84 -10.50 15.45 5.29
N ALA A 85 -11.11 16.53 5.75
CA ALA A 85 -10.57 17.34 6.85
C ALA A 85 -10.52 16.57 8.18
N THR A 86 -11.51 15.71 8.44
CA THR A 86 -11.61 14.90 9.66
C THR A 86 -10.48 13.86 9.71
N ALA A 87 -10.22 13.17 8.61
CA ALA A 87 -9.12 12.23 8.47
C ALA A 87 -7.76 12.93 8.60
N ARG A 88 -7.60 14.13 7.99
CA ARG A 88 -6.38 14.94 8.15
C ARG A 88 -6.13 15.35 9.60
N ALA A 89 -7.17 15.77 10.32
CA ALA A 89 -7.06 16.12 11.73
C ALA A 89 -6.68 14.91 12.59
N THR A 90 -7.27 13.75 12.32
CA THR A 90 -6.93 12.47 12.97
C THR A 90 -5.46 12.10 12.74
N ALA A 91 -5.00 12.14 11.49
CA ALA A 91 -3.62 11.80 11.12
C ALA A 91 -2.59 12.72 11.81
N ARG A 92 -2.89 14.03 11.92
CA ARG A 92 -2.01 14.97 12.65
C ARG A 92 -1.92 14.68 14.14
N THR A 93 -3.05 14.34 14.77
CA THR A 93 -3.12 14.12 16.23
C THR A 93 -2.43 12.83 16.66
N SER A 94 -2.34 11.85 15.77
CA SER A 94 -1.72 10.55 16.04
C SER A 94 -0.20 10.56 15.87
N GLY A 95 0.40 11.58 15.24
CA GLY A 95 1.86 11.68 15.09
C GLY A 95 2.49 10.60 14.23
N VAL A 96 1.68 9.77 13.54
CA VAL A 96 2.16 8.69 12.66
C VAL A 96 1.60 8.90 11.24
N PRO A 97 2.44 8.89 10.19
CA PRO A 97 1.98 8.99 8.80
C PRO A 97 1.13 7.78 8.38
N THR A 98 1.29 6.65 9.06
CA THR A 98 0.52 5.41 8.91
C THR A 98 -0.13 5.07 10.25
N LEU A 99 -1.46 5.06 10.31
CA LEU A 99 -2.18 4.73 11.56
C LEU A 99 -1.91 3.25 11.91
N ASN A 100 -0.99 3.00 12.84
CA ASN A 100 -0.84 1.67 13.43
C ASN A 100 -2.10 1.32 14.25
N ALA A 101 -2.35 0.02 14.43
CA ALA A 101 -3.57 -0.49 15.05
C ALA A 101 -3.87 0.08 16.45
N THR A 102 -2.84 0.57 17.13
CA THR A 102 -2.88 1.03 18.52
C THR A 102 -3.22 2.51 18.70
N SER A 103 -3.15 3.34 17.65
CA SER A 103 -3.29 4.80 17.77
C SER A 103 -4.65 5.36 17.31
N ALA A 104 -5.57 4.51 16.86
CA ALA A 104 -6.72 4.94 16.07
C ALA A 104 -8.08 4.53 16.65
N ALA A 105 -8.24 4.64 17.98
CA ALA A 105 -9.52 4.50 18.65
C ALA A 105 -10.59 5.54 18.20
N ARG A 106 -10.28 6.45 17.26
CA ARG A 106 -11.17 7.50 16.73
C ARG A 106 -10.82 7.98 15.31
N ALA A 107 -10.36 7.11 14.40
CA ALA A 107 -10.06 7.55 13.03
C ALA A 107 -11.33 7.77 12.19
N SER A 108 -12.06 8.83 12.54
CA SER A 108 -13.22 9.28 11.79
C SER A 108 -12.80 10.03 10.53
N GLY A 109 -13.66 9.99 9.52
CA GLY A 109 -13.44 10.63 8.23
C GLY A 109 -13.16 9.62 7.13
N CYS A 110 -12.90 10.17 5.96
CA CYS A 110 -12.68 9.44 4.73
C CYS A 110 -11.19 9.37 4.39
N TRP A 111 -10.79 8.20 3.92
CA TRP A 111 -9.42 7.84 3.57
C TRP A 111 -9.41 7.29 2.15
N THR A 112 -8.27 7.40 1.49
CA THR A 112 -7.96 6.68 0.26
C THR A 112 -6.70 5.86 0.45
N SER A 113 -6.60 4.74 -0.24
CA SER A 113 -5.39 3.94 -0.28
C SER A 113 -5.15 3.42 -1.68
N LYS A 114 -3.90 3.55 -2.14
CA LYS A 114 -3.41 2.98 -3.40
C LYS A 114 -2.60 1.73 -3.07
N ILE A 115 -3.08 0.59 -3.56
CA ILE A 115 -2.33 -0.67 -3.53
C ILE A 115 -1.66 -0.80 -4.89
N ASN A 116 -0.34 -0.73 -4.94
CA ASN A 116 0.41 -1.08 -6.15
C ASN A 116 0.94 -2.50 -6.00
N ARG A 117 0.83 -3.28 -7.07
CA ARG A 117 1.39 -4.63 -7.17
C ARG A 117 2.25 -4.71 -8.43
N SER A 118 3.25 -5.57 -8.37
CA SER A 118 4.11 -5.88 -9.50
C SER A 118 4.33 -7.38 -9.57
N ALA A 119 4.35 -7.92 -10.79
CA ALA A 119 4.79 -9.28 -11.05
C ALA A 119 6.25 -9.26 -11.49
N LYS A 120 7.06 -10.17 -10.96
CA LYS A 120 8.49 -10.27 -11.22
C LYS A 120 8.83 -11.63 -11.82
N ALA A 121 9.81 -11.63 -12.71
CA ALA A 121 10.41 -12.87 -13.20
C ALA A 121 11.45 -13.41 -12.20
N ALA A 122 11.92 -14.64 -12.42
CA ALA A 122 12.95 -15.26 -11.57
C ALA A 122 14.27 -14.45 -11.57
N ALA A 123 14.59 -13.80 -12.69
CA ALA A 123 15.71 -12.88 -12.83
C ALA A 123 15.51 -11.52 -12.11
N GLY A 124 14.35 -11.30 -11.48
CA GLY A 124 14.06 -10.14 -10.64
C GLY A 124 13.51 -8.90 -11.37
N ASN A 125 13.49 -8.90 -12.71
CA ASN A 125 12.89 -7.84 -13.50
C ASN A 125 11.36 -7.80 -13.32
N THR A 126 10.79 -6.59 -13.37
CA THR A 126 9.33 -6.38 -13.28
C THR A 126 8.70 -6.63 -14.65
N LEU A 127 7.78 -7.58 -14.72
CA LEU A 127 7.05 -7.95 -15.94
C LEU A 127 5.96 -6.93 -16.23
N TYR A 128 5.10 -6.70 -15.24
CA TYR A 128 4.02 -5.73 -15.29
C TYR A 128 3.71 -5.19 -13.89
N THR A 129 3.11 -4.00 -13.85
CA THR A 129 2.62 -3.37 -12.62
C THR A 129 1.13 -3.09 -12.76
N TYR A 130 0.43 -3.08 -11.63
CA TYR A 130 -1.00 -2.81 -11.57
C TYR A 130 -1.36 -2.22 -10.22
N PHE A 131 -2.39 -1.39 -10.19
CA PHE A 131 -2.80 -0.74 -8.96
C PHE A 131 -4.31 -0.61 -8.85
N THR A 132 -4.79 -0.65 -7.62
CA THR A 132 -6.16 -0.29 -7.26
C THR A 132 -6.12 0.78 -6.18
N THR A 133 -6.74 1.91 -6.45
CA THR A 133 -7.00 2.97 -5.48
C THR A 133 -8.44 2.86 -5.02
N GLY A 134 -8.63 2.61 -3.73
CA GLY A 134 -9.95 2.62 -3.11
C GLY A 134 -10.06 3.74 -2.08
N GLY A 135 -11.29 4.14 -1.78
CA GLY A 135 -11.61 5.06 -0.70
C GLY A 135 -12.62 4.43 0.26
N TRP A 136 -12.54 4.80 1.53
CA TRP A 136 -13.51 4.37 2.54
C TRP A 136 -13.70 5.47 3.58
N CYS A 137 -14.87 5.48 4.22
CA CYS A 137 -15.14 6.40 5.33
C CYS A 137 -15.42 5.61 6.60
N SER A 138 -14.96 6.13 7.73
CA SER A 138 -15.25 5.58 9.05
C SER A 138 -15.83 6.63 9.99
N ASN A 139 -16.65 6.17 10.94
CA ASN A 139 -17.14 6.96 12.07
C ASN A 139 -16.27 6.77 13.33
N GLY A 140 -15.09 6.16 13.21
CA GLY A 140 -14.17 5.86 14.31
C GLY A 140 -14.43 4.52 15.01
N SER A 141 -15.52 3.83 14.70
CA SER A 141 -15.84 2.50 15.23
C SER A 141 -16.06 1.44 14.15
N SER A 142 -16.64 1.84 13.01
CA SER A 142 -16.88 0.98 11.86
C SER A 142 -16.62 1.73 10.56
N VAL A 143 -16.31 0.99 9.49
CA VAL A 143 -16.36 1.55 8.14
C VAL A 143 -17.82 1.67 7.70
N THR A 144 -18.20 2.83 7.17
CA THR A 144 -19.57 3.16 6.76
C THR A 144 -19.77 3.12 5.25
N SER A 145 -18.70 3.32 4.48
CA SER A 145 -18.75 3.27 3.02
C SER A 145 -17.39 2.88 2.44
N ALA A 146 -17.43 2.30 1.25
CA ALA A 146 -16.25 2.02 0.44
C ALA A 146 -16.55 2.30 -1.03
N ARG A 147 -15.56 2.78 -1.78
CA ARG A 147 -15.68 3.07 -3.20
C ARG A 147 -14.38 2.79 -3.93
N LEU A 148 -14.48 2.32 -5.17
CA LEU A 148 -13.37 2.33 -6.11
C LEU A 148 -13.11 3.77 -6.59
N VAL A 149 -11.86 4.23 -6.51
CA VAL A 149 -11.45 5.59 -6.90
C VAL A 149 -10.75 5.56 -8.25
N GLU A 150 -9.73 4.72 -8.38
CA GLU A 150 -8.90 4.63 -9.56
C GLU A 150 -8.33 3.21 -9.69
N ARG A 151 -7.95 2.83 -10.91
CA ARG A 151 -7.29 1.55 -11.20
C ARG A 151 -6.50 1.69 -12.48
N GLY A 152 -5.40 0.96 -12.59
CA GLY A 152 -4.57 0.96 -13.77
C GLY A 152 -3.59 -0.19 -13.79
N GLY A 153 -2.98 -0.40 -14.95
CA GLY A 153 -1.94 -1.38 -15.15
C GLY A 153 -1.08 -0.95 -16.34
N GLU A 154 0.18 -1.37 -16.30
CA GLU A 154 1.15 -1.09 -17.34
C GLU A 154 2.15 -2.24 -17.45
N THR A 155 2.82 -2.29 -18.58
CA THR A 155 3.90 -3.24 -18.85
C THR A 155 4.98 -2.53 -19.64
N SER A 156 6.22 -2.77 -19.26
CA SER A 156 7.41 -2.33 -19.99
C SER A 156 8.24 -3.51 -20.50
N THR A 157 7.84 -4.74 -20.19
CA THR A 157 8.56 -5.94 -20.61
C THR A 157 8.10 -6.36 -22.02
N PRO A 158 9.04 -6.54 -22.98
CA PRO A 158 8.69 -7.00 -24.33
C PRO A 158 7.88 -8.30 -24.31
N GLY A 159 6.88 -8.40 -25.20
CA GLY A 159 5.97 -9.56 -25.28
C GLY A 159 4.79 -9.49 -24.31
N TRP A 160 4.91 -8.76 -23.19
CA TRP A 160 3.79 -8.52 -22.29
C TRP A 160 2.91 -7.37 -22.77
N ARG A 161 1.59 -7.56 -22.69
CA ARG A 161 0.56 -6.54 -22.95
C ARG A 161 -0.45 -6.47 -21.81
N TYR A 162 -0.89 -5.27 -21.49
CA TYR A 162 -2.00 -5.03 -20.57
C TYR A 162 -3.32 -5.07 -21.34
N ALA A 163 -4.14 -6.10 -21.09
CA ALA A 163 -5.43 -6.31 -21.76
C ALA A 163 -6.60 -5.60 -21.05
N GLY A 164 -6.32 -4.85 -19.98
CA GLY A 164 -7.29 -4.02 -19.28
C GLY A 164 -7.86 -4.64 -18.02
N VAL A 165 -9.00 -4.09 -17.58
CA VAL A 165 -9.72 -4.50 -16.38
C VAL A 165 -10.79 -5.52 -16.74
N ARG A 166 -10.81 -6.66 -16.03
CA ARG A 166 -11.80 -7.72 -16.21
C ARG A 166 -13.06 -7.46 -15.40
N THR A 167 -12.89 -7.13 -14.12
CA THR A 167 -13.97 -6.82 -13.19
C THR A 167 -13.43 -5.99 -12.03
N GLY A 168 -14.31 -5.44 -11.22
CA GLY A 168 -13.96 -4.81 -9.96
C GLY A 168 -15.20 -4.54 -9.13
N GLY A 169 -14.99 -4.27 -7.85
CA GLY A 169 -16.08 -4.03 -6.93
C GLY A 169 -15.61 -3.31 -5.68
N SER A 170 -16.58 -2.75 -4.95
CA SER A 170 -16.36 -2.13 -3.65
C SER A 170 -17.54 -2.37 -2.74
N GLY A 171 -17.28 -2.52 -1.44
CA GLY A 171 -18.33 -2.70 -0.45
C GLY A 171 -17.78 -2.72 0.97
N VAL A 172 -18.68 -2.73 1.94
CA VAL A 172 -18.31 -2.91 3.35
C VAL A 172 -18.60 -4.36 3.75
N PHE A 173 -17.61 -5.06 4.28
CA PHE A 173 -17.74 -6.44 4.74
C PHE A 173 -16.92 -6.66 6.00
N GLY A 174 -17.52 -7.29 7.03
CA GLY A 174 -16.86 -7.51 8.31
C GLY A 174 -16.36 -6.23 9.00
N GLY A 175 -17.05 -5.10 8.81
CA GLY A 175 -16.65 -3.80 9.34
C GLY A 175 -15.49 -3.11 8.61
N GLN A 176 -15.03 -3.69 7.49
CA GLN A 176 -13.93 -3.15 6.67
C GLN A 176 -14.47 -2.64 5.34
N GLY A 177 -13.86 -1.58 4.82
CA GLY A 177 -14.07 -1.11 3.45
C GLY A 177 -13.21 -1.91 2.50
N ARG A 178 -13.79 -2.62 1.56
CA ARG A 178 -13.07 -3.48 0.62
C ARG A 178 -13.29 -3.00 -0.78
N VAL A 179 -12.21 -2.94 -1.55
CA VAL A 179 -12.21 -2.52 -2.95
C VAL A 179 -11.27 -3.45 -3.70
N TYR A 180 -11.71 -4.04 -4.81
CA TYR A 180 -10.84 -4.87 -5.62
C TYR A 180 -10.98 -4.56 -7.11
N THR A 181 -9.90 -4.83 -7.84
CA THR A 181 -9.91 -4.87 -9.30
C THR A 181 -9.21 -6.14 -9.76
N GLN A 182 -9.81 -6.84 -10.72
CA GLN A 182 -9.18 -7.90 -11.48
C GLN A 182 -8.66 -7.34 -12.80
N PHE A 183 -7.39 -7.59 -13.09
CA PHE A 183 -6.72 -7.16 -14.31
C PHE A 183 -6.53 -8.34 -15.24
N GLN A 184 -6.19 -8.07 -16.50
CA GLN A 184 -5.71 -9.08 -17.43
C GLN A 184 -4.40 -8.63 -18.07
N PHE A 185 -3.39 -9.49 -17.97
CA PHE A 185 -2.11 -9.34 -18.65
C PHE A 185 -1.91 -10.54 -19.56
N ILE A 186 -1.19 -10.34 -20.66
CA ILE A 186 -0.93 -11.41 -21.62
C ILE A 186 0.53 -11.35 -22.04
N LEU A 187 1.24 -12.47 -21.93
CA LEU A 187 2.52 -12.70 -22.58
C LEU A 187 2.26 -13.34 -23.94
N GLY A 188 2.58 -12.63 -25.01
CA GLY A 188 2.55 -13.17 -26.37
C GLY A 188 3.95 -13.49 -26.89
N ALA A 189 4.12 -14.64 -27.55
CA ALA A 189 5.32 -14.99 -28.28
C ALA A 189 4.95 -15.70 -29.58
N ALA A 190 5.63 -15.37 -30.68
CA ALA A 190 5.37 -15.95 -32.01
C ALA A 190 3.89 -15.91 -32.47
N GLY A 191 3.12 -14.89 -32.04
CA GLY A 191 1.70 -14.75 -32.38
C GLY A 191 0.74 -15.60 -31.54
N ILE A 192 1.25 -16.31 -30.53
CA ILE A 192 0.48 -17.14 -29.59
C ILE A 192 0.53 -16.51 -28.20
N ASP A 193 -0.57 -16.61 -27.46
CA ASP A 193 -0.62 -16.21 -26.05
C ASP A 193 -0.02 -17.34 -25.19
N VAL A 194 1.12 -17.10 -24.57
CA VAL A 194 1.88 -18.06 -23.76
C VAL A 194 1.40 -18.05 -22.31
N GLN A 195 1.05 -16.87 -21.81
CA GLN A 195 0.52 -16.70 -20.46
C GLN A 195 -0.57 -15.63 -20.48
N SER A 196 -1.66 -15.84 -19.74
CA SER A 196 -2.76 -14.87 -19.65
C SER A 196 -3.22 -14.69 -18.18
N PRO A 197 -2.33 -14.23 -17.28
CA PRO A 197 -2.69 -14.11 -15.87
C PRO A 197 -3.78 -13.06 -15.65
N THR A 198 -4.68 -13.35 -14.70
CA THR A 198 -5.77 -12.45 -14.31
C THR A 198 -5.67 -12.03 -12.84
N PRO A 199 -4.59 -11.35 -12.44
CA PRO A 199 -4.32 -11.06 -11.05
C PRO A 199 -5.34 -10.06 -10.48
N CYS A 200 -5.51 -10.12 -9.17
CA CYS A 200 -6.32 -9.16 -8.44
C CYS A 200 -5.48 -8.29 -7.52
N ALA A 201 -5.92 -7.05 -7.35
CA ALA A 201 -5.45 -6.18 -6.29
C ALA A 201 -6.68 -5.77 -5.47
N ARG A 202 -6.71 -6.22 -4.21
CA ARG A 202 -7.73 -5.83 -3.25
C ARG A 202 -7.12 -4.99 -2.15
N MET A 203 -7.82 -3.91 -1.81
CA MET A 203 -7.59 -3.05 -0.67
C MET A 203 -8.61 -3.37 0.42
N ARG A 204 -8.16 -3.41 1.68
CA ARG A 204 -8.99 -3.51 2.88
C ARG A 204 -8.68 -2.36 3.82
N GLY A 205 -9.58 -1.38 3.87
CA GLY A 205 -9.55 -0.24 4.78
C GLY A 205 -10.27 -0.56 6.09
N ASN A 206 -9.66 -0.18 7.21
CA ASN A 206 -10.20 -0.42 8.55
C ASN A 206 -10.81 0.86 9.13
N ALA A 207 -11.65 0.71 10.15
CA ALA A 207 -12.27 1.83 10.87
C ALA A 207 -11.25 2.78 11.53
N ASN A 208 -10.06 2.26 11.76
CA ASN A 208 -8.95 2.97 12.37
C ASN A 208 -8.09 3.73 11.31
N GLY A 209 -8.57 3.87 10.07
CA GLY A 209 -7.88 4.58 8.99
C GLY A 209 -6.67 3.86 8.39
N SER A 210 -6.31 2.67 8.88
CA SER A 210 -5.30 1.81 8.25
C SER A 210 -5.85 1.08 7.02
N ALA A 211 -4.98 0.62 6.13
CA ALA A 211 -5.33 -0.24 5.02
C ALA A 211 -4.30 -1.36 4.80
N THR A 212 -4.75 -2.47 4.23
CA THR A 212 -3.89 -3.57 3.76
C THR A 212 -4.26 -3.95 2.33
N GLY A 213 -3.35 -4.64 1.63
CA GLY A 213 -3.59 -5.16 0.28
C GLY A 213 -3.44 -6.68 0.22
N ASP A 214 -4.21 -7.34 -0.64
CA ASP A 214 -4.04 -8.77 -0.96
C ASP A 214 -4.50 -9.09 -2.41
N GLY A 215 -4.35 -10.36 -2.82
CA GLY A 215 -4.58 -10.84 -4.19
C GLY A 215 -5.99 -11.36 -4.49
N VAL A 216 -6.97 -11.11 -3.61
CA VAL A 216 -8.30 -11.75 -3.70
C VAL A 216 -9.27 -10.95 -4.58
N CYS A 217 -10.02 -11.65 -5.43
CA CYS A 217 -10.97 -11.06 -6.37
C CYS A 217 -12.40 -10.92 -5.81
N SER A 218 -12.56 -10.45 -4.56
CA SER A 218 -13.88 -10.33 -3.93
C SER A 218 -13.94 -9.27 -2.84
N VAL A 219 -15.13 -8.74 -2.61
CA VAL A 219 -15.45 -7.93 -1.42
C VAL A 219 -15.73 -8.79 -0.17
N SER A 220 -16.02 -10.09 -0.32
CA SER A 220 -16.22 -11.03 0.79
C SER A 220 -14.91 -11.55 1.38
#